data_AF-A0A3S0N4F6-F1
#
_entry.id   AF-A0A3S0N4F6-F1
#
_cell.length_a   1.000
_cell.length_b   1.000
_cell.length_c   1.000
_cell.angle_alpha   90.00
_cell.angle_beta   90.00
_cell.angle_gamma   90.00
#
_symmetry.space_group_name_H-M   'P 1'
#
loop_
_entity.id
_entity.type
_entity.pdbx_description
1 polymer ?
#
loop_
_entity_poly.entity_id
_entity_poly.type
_entity_poly.pdbx_seq_one_letter_code
_entity_poly.pdbx_strand_id
1 'polypeptide(L)'
;MKKSSFLTLFFILLSLTPFYGQKITDGATLDVNGLAITFNILNKEAISVGGKSFDRYKVSATLVNKSGKNYNVRLSNAPQVVSDIKIAELDCINATGAKLTSKKLELKLKPQNVNVTYWAYTKDGKYQSFIIPIVAGYYLDEGDSVSDNAIFIVPSGEIPEVNVRKTM
;
A
#
# COMPACT_ATOMS: atom_id res chain seq x y z
N MET A 1 8.33 37.42 -34.90
CA MET A 1 7.61 36.19 -34.51
C MET A 1 8.51 35.06 -33.96
N LYS A 2 9.76 35.31 -33.50
CA LYS A 2 10.68 34.24 -33.02
C LYS A 2 10.66 33.98 -31.50
N LYS A 3 10.07 34.87 -30.70
CA LYS A 3 10.06 34.76 -29.22
C LYS A 3 8.94 33.84 -28.67
N SER A 4 7.93 33.52 -29.49
CA SER A 4 6.79 32.69 -29.05
C SER A 4 7.10 31.19 -29.04
N SER A 5 7.92 30.67 -29.96
CA SER A 5 8.27 29.24 -30.00
C SER A 5 9.17 28.80 -28.85
N PHE A 6 9.96 29.71 -28.28
CA PHE A 6 10.83 29.40 -27.14
C PHE A 6 10.02 29.17 -25.85
N LEU A 7 8.90 29.88 -25.70
CA LEU A 7 8.03 29.76 -24.52
C LEU A 7 7.23 28.45 -24.55
N THR A 8 6.78 28.01 -25.74
CA THR A 8 6.10 26.71 -25.90
C THR A 8 7.04 25.54 -25.64
N LEU A 9 8.31 25.62 -26.05
CA LEU A 9 9.29 24.57 -25.79
C LEU A 9 9.60 24.41 -24.29
N PHE A 10 9.62 25.52 -23.54
CA PHE A 10 9.81 25.53 -22.09
C PHE A 10 8.65 24.87 -21.34
N PHE A 11 7.40 25.08 -21.78
CA PHE A 11 6.22 24.41 -21.19
C PHE A 11 6.16 22.91 -21.47
N ILE A 12 6.64 22.45 -22.64
CA ILE A 12 6.70 21.02 -22.98
C ILE A 12 7.73 20.29 -22.09
N LEU A 13 8.87 20.92 -21.79
CA LEU A 13 9.90 20.36 -20.91
C LEU A 13 9.46 20.25 -19.44
N LEU A 14 8.59 21.13 -18.95
CA LEU A 14 8.03 21.02 -17.58
C LEU A 14 6.94 19.94 -17.43
N SER A 15 6.34 19.49 -18.54
CA SER A 15 5.27 18.47 -18.51
C SER A 15 5.78 17.03 -18.38
N LEU A 16 7.10 16.84 -18.42
CA LEU A 16 7.76 15.54 -18.25
C LEU A 16 8.11 15.31 -16.78
N THR A 17 7.14 15.30 -15.87
CA THR A 17 7.38 14.73 -14.53
C THR A 17 7.23 13.22 -14.62
N PRO A 18 8.31 12.43 -14.56
CA PRO A 18 8.16 10.99 -14.57
C PRO A 18 7.46 10.50 -13.30
N PHE A 19 6.32 9.83 -13.49
CA PHE A 19 5.68 8.95 -12.50
C PHE A 19 6.48 7.65 -12.34
N TYR A 20 7.80 7.71 -12.17
CA TYR A 20 8.61 6.52 -11.95
C TYR A 20 8.61 6.13 -10.47
N GLY A 21 8.48 4.84 -10.22
CA GLY A 21 8.71 4.29 -8.88
C GLY A 21 10.13 4.61 -8.43
N GLN A 22 10.28 4.96 -7.16
CA GLN A 22 11.56 5.33 -6.56
C GLN A 22 12.17 4.11 -5.87
N LYS A 23 13.46 3.84 -6.11
CA LYS A 23 14.16 2.72 -5.46
C LYS A 23 14.24 2.95 -3.95
N ILE A 24 14.02 1.89 -3.17
CA ILE A 24 14.21 1.89 -1.72
C ILE A 24 15.04 0.67 -1.32
N THR A 25 15.92 0.86 -0.34
CA THR A 25 16.77 -0.20 0.22
C THR A 25 16.32 -0.54 1.63
N ASP A 26 16.82 -1.66 2.15
CA ASP A 26 16.60 -2.06 3.53
C ASP A 26 17.01 -0.96 4.53
N GLY A 27 16.15 -0.72 5.52
CA GLY A 27 16.31 0.31 6.56
C GLY A 27 16.10 1.76 6.09
N ALA A 28 15.87 2.00 4.79
CA ALA A 28 15.69 3.34 4.27
C ALA A 28 14.26 3.84 4.44
N THR A 29 14.13 5.16 4.61
CA THR A 29 12.86 5.89 4.52
C THR A 29 12.90 6.82 3.31
N LEU A 30 11.85 6.76 2.50
CA LEU A 30 11.66 7.60 1.33
C LEU A 30 10.41 8.48 1.50
N ASP A 31 10.51 9.76 1.14
CA ASP A 31 9.34 10.62 1.03
C ASP A 31 8.76 10.54 -0.40
N VAL A 32 7.50 10.11 -0.50
CA VAL A 32 6.75 10.07 -1.76
C VAL A 32 5.54 10.99 -1.64
N ASN A 33 5.72 12.26 -1.99
CA ASN A 33 4.69 13.31 -1.95
C ASN A 33 4.10 13.51 -0.53
N GLY A 34 4.97 13.61 0.47
CA GLY A 34 4.58 13.74 1.87
C GLY A 34 4.15 12.43 2.52
N LEU A 35 4.38 11.29 1.87
CA LEU A 35 4.18 9.98 2.48
C LEU A 35 5.56 9.39 2.80
N ALA A 36 5.92 9.35 4.07
CA ALA A 36 7.21 8.81 4.51
C ALA A 36 7.11 7.29 4.63
N ILE A 37 7.68 6.58 3.64
CA ILE A 37 7.62 5.14 3.50
C ILE A 37 8.96 4.53 3.91
N THR A 38 8.95 3.65 4.90
CA THR A 38 10.12 2.90 5.38
C THR A 38 9.99 1.45 4.96
N PHE A 39 11.06 0.86 4.45
CA PHE A 39 11.12 -0.54 4.05
C PHE A 39 12.18 -1.29 4.87
N ASN A 40 11.85 -2.49 5.35
CA ASN A 40 12.79 -3.32 6.11
C ASN A 40 12.75 -4.78 5.66
N ILE A 41 13.91 -5.42 5.67
CA ILE A 41 14.07 -6.87 5.61
C ILE A 41 14.08 -7.39 7.05
N LEU A 42 13.07 -8.20 7.39
CA LEU A 42 12.90 -8.75 8.73
C LEU A 42 13.62 -10.09 8.91
N ASN A 43 13.69 -10.90 7.86
CA ASN A 43 14.36 -12.20 7.88
C ASN A 43 14.81 -12.62 6.48
N LYS A 44 15.86 -13.43 6.41
CA LYS A 44 16.37 -14.10 5.21
C LYS A 44 16.50 -15.61 5.46
N GLU A 45 16.01 -16.41 4.53
CA GLU A 45 16.14 -17.87 4.54
C GLU A 45 16.53 -18.38 3.16
N ALA A 46 17.53 -19.28 3.07
CA ALA A 46 17.82 -19.99 1.84
C ALA A 46 16.87 -21.19 1.70
N ILE A 47 16.23 -21.34 0.53
CA ILE A 47 15.28 -22.43 0.25
C ILE A 47 15.61 -23.10 -1.08
N SER A 48 15.21 -24.36 -1.24
CA SER A 48 15.31 -25.08 -2.51
C SER A 48 13.94 -25.61 -2.93
N VAL A 49 13.54 -25.32 -4.17
CA VAL A 49 12.25 -25.74 -4.74
C VAL A 49 12.49 -26.32 -6.13
N GLY A 50 12.13 -27.58 -6.35
CA GLY A 50 12.32 -28.25 -7.63
C GLY A 50 13.79 -28.32 -8.08
N GLY A 51 14.72 -28.45 -7.13
CA GLY A 51 16.17 -28.51 -7.39
C GLY A 51 16.83 -27.16 -7.69
N LYS A 52 16.09 -26.04 -7.63
CA LYS A 52 16.64 -24.68 -7.75
C LYS A 52 16.70 -24.01 -6.39
N SER A 53 17.82 -23.34 -6.10
CA SER A 53 18.01 -22.57 -4.87
C SER A 53 17.52 -21.13 -5.03
N PHE A 54 16.88 -20.61 -3.99
CA PHE A 54 16.37 -19.25 -3.90
C PHE A 54 16.63 -18.67 -2.50
N ASP A 55 16.61 -17.35 -2.41
CA ASP A 55 16.57 -16.65 -1.13
C ASP A 55 15.15 -16.12 -0.86
N ARG A 56 14.59 -16.48 0.29
CA ARG A 56 13.29 -16.03 0.79
C ARG A 56 13.48 -14.92 1.80
N TYR A 57 12.87 -13.77 1.55
CA TYR A 57 12.92 -12.60 2.41
C TYR A 57 11.54 -12.33 3.00
N LYS A 58 11.44 -12.26 4.33
CA LYS A 58 10.30 -11.64 5.01
C LYS A 58 10.58 -10.16 5.09
N VAL A 59 9.67 -9.34 4.58
CA VAL A 59 9.84 -7.89 4.50
C VAL A 59 8.67 -7.18 5.14
N SER A 60 8.89 -5.94 5.56
CA SER A 60 7.87 -5.02 6.03
C SER A 60 7.97 -3.67 5.34
N ALA A 61 6.84 -2.99 5.24
CA ALA A 61 6.84 -1.57 4.94
C ALA A 61 5.92 -0.83 5.92
N THR A 62 6.30 0.39 6.27
CA THR A 62 5.50 1.31 7.09
C THR A 62 5.43 2.65 6.38
N LEU A 63 4.24 3.21 6.27
CA LEU A 63 4.01 4.55 5.75
C LEU A 63 3.50 5.44 6.88
N VAL A 64 4.06 6.64 7.00
CA VAL A 64 3.56 7.72 7.86
C VAL A 64 3.09 8.86 6.97
N ASN A 65 1.87 9.34 7.19
CA ASN A 65 1.33 10.48 6.48
C ASN A 65 1.91 11.78 7.03
N LYS A 66 2.68 12.48 6.20
CA LYS A 66 3.28 13.79 6.48
C LYS A 66 2.89 14.80 5.39
N SER A 67 1.78 14.56 4.68
CA SER A 67 1.42 15.28 3.46
C SER A 67 0.64 16.57 3.73
N GLY A 68 0.29 16.83 4.99
CA GLY A 68 -0.62 17.90 5.41
C GLY A 68 -2.07 17.66 4.98
N LYS A 69 -2.44 16.42 4.62
CA LYS A 69 -3.76 16.06 4.08
C LYS A 69 -4.28 14.78 4.72
N ASN A 70 -5.59 14.69 4.91
CA ASN A 70 -6.26 13.46 5.32
C ASN A 70 -6.73 12.70 4.07
N TYR A 71 -6.47 11.38 4.04
CA TYR A 71 -6.98 10.49 3.00
C TYR A 71 -8.20 9.75 3.53
N ASN A 72 -9.29 9.73 2.77
CA ASN A 72 -10.48 8.98 3.15
C ASN A 72 -11.21 8.38 1.94
N VAL A 73 -11.86 7.25 2.19
CA VAL A 73 -12.78 6.58 1.26
C VAL A 73 -14.04 6.28 2.04
N ARG A 74 -15.17 6.84 1.61
CA ARG A 74 -16.47 6.59 2.25
C ARG A 74 -17.20 5.47 1.52
N LEU A 75 -17.83 4.58 2.27
CA LEU A 75 -18.70 3.57 1.69
C LEU A 75 -20.10 4.13 1.52
N SER A 76 -20.77 3.77 0.42
CA SER A 76 -22.17 4.12 0.20
C SER A 76 -23.11 3.11 0.86
N ASN A 77 -22.66 1.88 1.08
CA ASN A 77 -23.40 0.80 1.72
C ASN A 77 -22.48 -0.08 2.58
N ALA A 78 -23.05 -0.85 3.50
CA ALA A 78 -22.32 -1.86 4.26
C ALA A 78 -23.10 -3.20 4.24
N PRO A 79 -22.49 -4.32 3.79
CA PRO A 79 -21.11 -4.45 3.29
C PRO A 79 -20.93 -3.92 1.85
N GLN A 80 -19.77 -3.35 1.55
CA GLN A 80 -19.35 -2.98 0.21
C GLN A 80 -17.90 -3.44 -0.02
N VAL A 81 -17.63 -4.07 -1.16
CA VAL A 81 -16.28 -4.44 -1.58
C VAL A 81 -15.63 -3.23 -2.23
N VAL A 82 -14.44 -2.83 -1.76
CA VAL A 82 -13.67 -1.70 -2.32
C VAL A 82 -12.27 -2.14 -2.67
N SER A 83 -11.85 -1.87 -3.90
CA SER A 83 -10.50 -2.16 -4.40
C SER A 83 -9.52 -0.98 -4.24
N ASP A 84 -10.03 0.26 -4.24
CA ASP A 84 -9.21 1.48 -4.29
C ASP A 84 -8.93 2.07 -2.90
N ILE A 85 -8.45 1.22 -1.99
CA ILE A 85 -8.00 1.64 -0.64
C ILE A 85 -6.48 1.65 -0.49
N LYS A 86 -5.75 1.41 -1.60
CA LYS A 86 -4.29 1.38 -1.63
C LYS A 86 -3.74 2.78 -1.79
N ILE A 87 -2.84 3.18 -0.88
CA ILE A 87 -2.21 4.50 -0.90
C ILE A 87 -0.78 4.45 -1.47
N ALA A 88 -0.08 3.34 -1.26
CA ALA A 88 1.24 3.13 -1.83
C ALA A 88 1.48 1.65 -2.14
N GLU A 89 2.39 1.39 -3.06
CA GLU A 89 2.79 0.05 -3.48
C GLU A 89 4.30 -0.04 -3.57
N LEU A 90 4.84 -1.14 -3.05
CA LEU A 90 6.23 -1.51 -3.14
C LEU A 90 6.32 -2.74 -4.05
N ASP A 91 6.96 -2.60 -5.21
CA ASP A 91 7.20 -3.65 -6.18
C ASP A 91 8.62 -4.18 -6.06
N CYS A 92 8.77 -5.49 -5.84
CA CYS A 92 10.07 -6.16 -5.90
C CYS A 92 10.31 -6.68 -7.33
N ILE A 93 11.26 -6.08 -8.04
CA ILE A 93 11.49 -6.28 -9.47
C ILE A 93 12.03 -7.68 -9.77
N ASN A 94 12.97 -8.15 -8.96
CA ASN A 94 13.58 -9.48 -9.08
C ASN A 94 12.82 -10.58 -8.31
N ALA A 95 11.65 -10.29 -7.74
CA ALA A 95 10.81 -11.31 -7.13
C ALA A 95 10.26 -12.28 -8.19
N THR A 96 10.46 -13.57 -7.93
CA THR A 96 10.00 -14.67 -8.79
C THR A 96 8.48 -14.78 -8.83
N GLY A 97 7.80 -14.47 -7.73
CA GLY A 97 6.34 -14.64 -7.58
C GLY A 97 5.92 -16.11 -7.53
N ALA A 98 6.79 -16.96 -6.97
CA ALA A 98 6.49 -18.37 -6.74
C ALA A 98 5.26 -18.54 -5.81
N LYS A 99 4.68 -19.75 -5.78
CA LYS A 99 3.43 -20.06 -5.07
C LYS A 99 3.46 -19.56 -3.61
N LEU A 100 2.39 -18.87 -3.19
CA LEU A 100 2.22 -18.27 -1.85
C LEU A 100 3.24 -17.17 -1.49
N THR A 101 3.90 -16.56 -2.49
CA THR A 101 4.77 -15.40 -2.29
C THR A 101 4.38 -14.26 -3.19
N SER A 102 4.72 -13.04 -2.78
CA SER A 102 4.31 -11.83 -3.46
C SER A 102 5.46 -11.26 -4.30
N LYS A 103 5.11 -10.50 -5.34
CA LYS A 103 6.05 -9.56 -5.98
C LYS A 103 5.86 -8.13 -5.46
N LYS A 104 4.84 -7.93 -4.62
CA LYS A 104 4.31 -6.63 -4.25
C LYS A 104 3.96 -6.61 -2.77
N LEU A 105 4.10 -5.45 -2.15
CA LEU A 105 3.59 -5.14 -0.83
C LEU A 105 2.76 -3.86 -0.95
N GLU A 106 1.50 -3.92 -0.53
CA GLU A 106 0.55 -2.82 -0.67
C GLU A 106 0.28 -2.18 0.69
N LEU A 107 0.43 -0.87 0.79
CA LEU A 107 0.03 -0.11 1.98
C LEU A 107 -1.37 0.45 1.72
N LYS A 108 -2.30 0.11 2.62
CA LYS A 108 -3.73 0.40 2.49
C LYS A 108 -4.20 1.29 3.62
N LEU A 109 -5.23 2.08 3.34
CA LEU A 109 -5.94 2.88 4.34
C LEU A 109 -6.54 1.98 5.44
N LYS A 110 -6.64 2.50 6.67
CA LYS A 110 -7.21 1.78 7.81
C LYS A 110 -8.73 1.71 7.69
N PRO A 111 -9.38 0.58 8.02
CA PRO A 111 -10.83 0.53 8.09
C PRO A 111 -11.36 1.39 9.24
N GLN A 112 -12.39 2.17 8.96
CA GLN A 112 -13.16 2.90 9.95
C GLN A 112 -14.32 2.01 10.44
N ASN A 113 -14.11 1.34 11.56
CA ASN A 113 -15.13 0.50 12.18
C ASN A 113 -16.09 1.34 13.04
N VAL A 114 -17.40 1.15 12.85
CA VAL A 114 -18.47 1.81 13.58
C VAL A 114 -19.46 0.77 14.08
N ASN A 115 -19.92 0.90 15.32
CA ASN A 115 -20.96 0.05 15.88
C ASN A 115 -22.34 0.63 15.56
N VAL A 116 -23.17 -0.15 14.87
CA VAL A 116 -24.55 0.24 14.55
C VAL A 116 -25.51 -0.54 15.43
N THR A 117 -26.41 0.19 16.09
CA THR A 117 -27.54 -0.41 16.81
C THR A 117 -28.68 -0.67 15.84
N TYR A 118 -29.15 -1.91 15.77
CA TYR A 118 -30.34 -2.28 15.02
C TYR A 118 -31.30 -3.04 15.92
N TRP A 119 -32.58 -2.99 15.61
CA TRP A 119 -33.61 -3.70 16.36
C TRP A 119 -34.13 -4.87 15.55
N ALA A 120 -34.23 -6.03 16.18
CA ALA A 120 -34.74 -7.23 15.55
C ALA A 120 -35.49 -8.11 16.55
N TYR A 121 -36.30 -9.03 16.03
CA TYR A 121 -36.92 -10.07 16.84
C TYR A 121 -35.92 -11.19 17.08
N THR A 122 -35.82 -11.66 18.34
CA THR A 122 -35.10 -12.89 18.67
C THR A 122 -35.83 -14.10 18.11
N LYS A 123 -35.17 -15.27 18.12
CA LYS A 123 -35.84 -16.55 17.80
C LYS A 123 -37.07 -16.81 18.68
N ASP A 124 -37.09 -16.26 19.89
CA ASP A 124 -38.19 -16.36 20.85
C ASP A 124 -39.27 -15.28 20.66
N GLY A 125 -39.18 -14.49 19.58
CA GLY A 125 -40.16 -13.45 19.23
C GLY A 125 -40.06 -12.15 20.06
N LYS A 126 -39.00 -11.95 20.84
CA LYS A 126 -38.79 -10.72 21.61
C LYS A 126 -38.13 -9.65 20.74
N TYR A 127 -38.72 -8.46 20.68
CA TYR A 127 -38.10 -7.31 20.03
C TYR A 127 -37.05 -6.68 20.93
N GLN A 128 -35.79 -6.63 20.48
CA GLN A 128 -34.70 -6.04 21.24
C GLN A 128 -33.62 -5.47 20.31
N SER A 129 -32.75 -4.62 20.87
CA SER A 129 -31.62 -4.04 20.16
C SER A 129 -30.41 -4.96 20.14
N PHE A 130 -29.69 -4.94 19.04
CA PHE A 130 -28.42 -5.62 18.81
C PHE A 130 -27.39 -4.61 18.28
N ILE A 131 -26.11 -4.94 18.44
CA ILE A 131 -25.01 -4.15 17.92
C ILE A 131 -24.29 -4.98 16.88
N ILE A 132 -24.08 -4.40 15.69
CA ILE A 132 -23.23 -4.98 14.65
C ILE A 132 -22.10 -4.00 14.31
N PRO A 133 -20.83 -4.44 14.35
CA PRO A 133 -19.73 -3.64 13.84
C PRO A 133 -19.78 -3.65 12.31
N ILE A 134 -19.74 -2.46 11.71
CA ILE A 134 -19.63 -2.28 10.26
C ILE A 134 -18.38 -1.46 9.92
N VAL A 135 -17.86 -1.64 8.70
CA VAL A 135 -16.88 -0.71 8.13
C VAL A 135 -17.66 0.40 7.45
N ALA A 136 -17.49 1.65 7.88
CA ALA A 136 -18.15 2.83 7.29
C ALA A 136 -17.31 3.49 6.20
N GLY A 137 -16.00 3.23 6.20
CA GLY A 137 -15.03 3.85 5.31
C GLY A 137 -13.62 3.37 5.59
N TYR A 138 -12.66 3.99 4.91
CA TYR A 138 -11.24 3.82 5.15
C TYR A 138 -10.57 5.18 5.27
N TYR A 139 -9.53 5.28 6.08
CA TYR A 139 -8.86 6.56 6.33
C TYR A 139 -7.37 6.42 6.61
N LEU A 140 -6.67 7.54 6.45
CA LEU A 140 -5.33 7.80 6.95
C LEU A 140 -5.20 9.31 7.17
N ASP A 141 -5.28 9.74 8.42
CA ASP A 141 -5.18 11.15 8.77
C ASP A 141 -3.73 11.65 8.77
N GLU A 142 -3.52 12.95 8.85
CA GLU A 142 -2.18 13.51 9.01
C GLU A 142 -1.52 13.01 10.30
N GLY A 143 -0.26 12.56 10.19
CA GLY A 143 0.49 11.97 11.30
C GLY A 143 0.23 10.47 11.53
N ASP A 144 -0.82 9.91 10.95
CA ASP A 144 -1.14 8.49 11.08
C ASP A 144 -0.18 7.60 10.29
N SER A 145 -0.07 6.33 10.71
CA SER A 145 0.73 5.31 10.02
C SER A 145 -0.06 4.05 9.66
N VAL A 146 0.35 3.40 8.57
CA VAL A 146 -0.09 2.06 8.15
C VAL A 146 1.11 1.19 7.82
N SER A 147 0.98 -0.12 8.02
CA SER A 147 2.07 -1.07 7.77
C SER A 147 1.53 -2.39 7.23
N ASP A 148 2.33 -3.07 6.43
CA ASP A 148 2.06 -4.43 5.98
C ASP A 148 3.37 -5.22 5.83
N ASN A 149 3.25 -6.54 5.67
CA ASN A 149 4.36 -7.46 5.48
C ASN A 149 4.14 -8.31 4.22
N ALA A 150 5.24 -8.74 3.61
CA ALA A 150 5.20 -9.69 2.50
C ALA A 150 6.34 -10.70 2.59
N ILE A 151 6.24 -11.74 1.76
CA ILE A 151 7.34 -12.67 1.50
C ILE A 151 7.74 -12.50 0.05
N PHE A 152 9.01 -12.14 -0.17
CA PHE A 152 9.63 -12.08 -1.48
C PHE A 152 10.56 -13.28 -1.65
N ILE A 153 10.52 -13.92 -2.82
CA ILE A 153 11.50 -14.95 -3.21
C ILE A 153 12.26 -14.41 -4.42
N VAL A 154 13.56 -14.30 -4.28
CA VAL A 154 14.49 -13.85 -5.33
C VAL A 154 15.49 -14.98 -5.66
N PRO A 155 16.18 -14.92 -6.80
CA PRO A 155 17.26 -15.86 -7.10
C PRO A 155 18.30 -15.93 -5.96
N SER A 156 18.90 -17.10 -5.77
CA SER A 156 19.91 -17.32 -4.71
C SER A 156 21.06 -16.33 -4.84
N GLY A 157 21.41 -15.65 -3.74
CA GLY A 157 22.49 -14.67 -3.71
C GLY A 157 22.07 -13.24 -4.10
N GLU A 158 20.83 -13.03 -4.58
CA GLU A 158 20.30 -11.70 -4.82
C GLU A 158 19.60 -11.12 -3.58
N ILE A 159 19.46 -9.80 -3.57
CA ILE A 159 18.69 -9.04 -2.57
C ILE A 159 17.42 -8.47 -3.23
N PRO A 160 16.32 -8.23 -2.48
CA PRO A 160 15.13 -7.62 -3.04
C PRO A 160 15.39 -6.25 -3.67
N GLU A 161 15.10 -6.11 -4.96
CA GLU A 161 15.16 -4.83 -5.67
C GLU A 161 13.79 -4.15 -5.62
N VAL A 162 13.60 -3.23 -4.67
CA VAL A 162 12.26 -2.67 -4.38
C VAL A 162 12.10 -1.25 -4.91
N ASN A 163 11.00 -1.02 -5.62
CA ASN A 163 10.55 0.28 -6.08
C ASN A 163 9.25 0.67 -5.37
N VAL A 164 9.15 1.92 -4.95
CA VAL A 164 7.99 2.49 -4.25
C VAL A 164 7.25 3.44 -5.19
N ARG A 165 5.93 3.34 -5.24
CA ARG A 165 5.07 4.35 -5.87
C ARG A 165 3.87 4.70 -5.00
N LYS A 166 3.46 5.96 -5.07
CA LYS A 166 2.15 6.40 -4.58
C LYS A 166 1.07 5.99 -5.59
N THR A 167 -0.08 5.55 -5.10
CA THR A 167 -1.19 5.07 -5.95
C THR A 167 -2.47 5.89 -5.81
N MET A 168 -2.55 6.78 -4.81
CA MET A 168 -3.68 7.69 -4.56
C MET A 168 -3.21 9.15 -4.48
#